data_AF-A0A662TZG0-F1
#
_entry.id   AF-A0A662TZG0-F1
#
_cell.length_a   1.000
_cell.length_b   1.000
_cell.length_c   1.000
_cell.angle_alpha   90.00
_cell.angle_beta   90.00
_cell.angle_gamma   90.00
#
_symmetry.space_group_name_H-M   'P 1'
#
loop_
_entity.id
_entity.type
_entity.pdbx_description
1 polymer ?
#
loop_
_entity_poly.entity_id
_entity_poly.type
_entity_poly.pdbx_seq_one_letter_code
_entity_poly.pdbx_strand_id
1 'polypeptide(L)' 'MDPTSKKVIEALQKLGATSVDTMKTADDIAKAAKVAKGQVSNILIKLSSEGLVKRKVRQKSAGYYLTEKGKSL' A
#
# COMPACT_ATOMS: atom_id res chain seq x y z
N MET A 1 -10.68 -6.50 -9.03
CA MET A 1 -9.61 -6.54 -8.00
C MET A 1 -9.74 -7.83 -7.22
N ASP A 2 -8.63 -8.54 -6.93
CA ASP A 2 -8.66 -9.78 -6.14
C ASP A 2 -8.83 -9.51 -4.63
N PRO A 3 -9.31 -10.48 -3.83
CA PRO A 3 -9.63 -10.27 -2.41
C PRO A 3 -8.43 -9.81 -1.55
N THR A 4 -7.22 -10.24 -1.90
CA THR A 4 -6.01 -9.88 -1.15
C THR A 4 -5.56 -8.46 -1.49
N SER A 5 -5.66 -8.05 -2.75
CA SER A 5 -5.47 -6.66 -3.17
C SER A 5 -6.44 -5.71 -2.50
N LYS A 6 -7.70 -6.12 -2.33
CA LYS A 6 -8.69 -5.34 -1.57
C LYS A 6 -8.25 -5.10 -0.13
N LYS A 7 -7.81 -6.16 0.57
CA LYS A 7 -7.30 -6.05 1.95
C LYS A 7 -6.10 -5.09 2.05
N VAL A 8 -5.22 -5.05 1.05
CA VAL A 8 -4.07 -4.14 1.03
C VAL A 8 -4.50 -2.69 0.84
N ILE A 9 -5.48 -2.41 -0.04
CA ILE A 9 -6.08 -1.07 -0.19
C ILE A 9 -6.77 -0.64 1.11
N GLU A 10 -7.62 -1.49 1.68
CA GLU A 10 -8.32 -1.22 2.95
C GLU A 10 -7.33 -0.97 4.09
N ALA A 11 -6.23 -1.72 4.14
CA ALA A 11 -5.15 -1.50 5.12
C ALA A 11 -4.46 -0.14 4.92
N LEU A 12 -4.17 0.25 3.69
CA LEU A 12 -3.61 1.58 3.38
C LEU A 12 -4.56 2.71 3.80
N GLN A 13 -5.86 2.57 3.53
CA GLN A 13 -6.89 3.52 3.95
C GLN A 13 -6.97 3.62 5.48
N LYS A 14 -7.05 2.48 6.16
CA LYS A 14 -7.10 2.39 7.62
C LYS A 14 -5.88 3.00 8.30
N LEU A 15 -4.70 2.86 7.69
CA LEU A 15 -3.45 3.44 8.19
C LEU A 15 -3.28 4.92 7.82
N GLY A 16 -4.20 5.51 7.05
CA GLY A 16 -4.12 6.90 6.60
C GLY A 16 -3.01 7.15 5.59
N ALA A 17 -2.54 6.12 4.88
CA ALA A 17 -1.45 6.20 3.92
C ALA A 17 -1.91 6.85 2.61
N THR A 18 -2.14 8.16 2.62
CA THR A 18 -2.78 8.92 1.53
C THR A 18 -1.90 9.99 0.89
N SER A 19 -0.68 10.19 1.42
CA SER A 19 0.31 11.11 0.87
C SER A 19 1.73 10.60 1.09
N VAL A 20 2.71 11.28 0.49
CA VAL A 20 4.14 11.01 0.72
C VAL A 20 4.50 11.17 2.20
N ASP A 21 3.81 12.05 2.94
CA ASP A 21 4.10 12.33 4.35
C ASP A 21 3.56 11.26 5.28
N THR A 22 2.41 10.68 4.92
CA THR A 22 1.70 9.66 5.70
C THR A 22 1.96 8.23 5.23
N MET A 23 2.88 8.04 4.28
CA MET A 23 3.15 6.74 3.70
C MET A 23 3.60 5.70 4.73
N LYS A 24 3.32 4.44 4.43
CA LYS A 24 3.57 3.30 5.33
C LYS A 24 4.47 2.29 4.67
N THR A 25 5.24 1.57 5.47
CA THR A 25 6.12 0.53 4.94
C THR A 25 5.30 -0.71 4.55
N ALA A 26 5.88 -1.58 3.71
CA ALA A 26 5.27 -2.86 3.40
C ALA A 26 5.02 -3.72 4.66
N ASP A 27 5.81 -3.52 5.72
CA ASP A 27 5.65 -4.21 7.00
C ASP A 27 4.41 -3.74 7.77
N ASP A 28 4.23 -2.41 7.86
CA ASP A 28 3.05 -1.80 8.50
C ASP A 28 1.76 -2.22 7.80
N ILE A 29 1.78 -2.21 6.46
CA ILE A 29 0.64 -2.60 5.63
C ILE A 29 0.34 -4.09 5.78
N ALA A 30 1.37 -4.95 5.82
CA ALA A 30 1.21 -6.38 6.03
C ALA A 30 0.57 -6.71 7.39
N LYS A 31 1.00 -6.02 8.45
CA LYS A 31 0.40 -6.13 9.79
C LYS A 31 -1.06 -5.71 9.79
N ALA A 32 -1.39 -4.59 9.16
CA ALA A 32 -2.76 -4.09 9.09
C ALA A 32 -3.68 -4.95 8.21
N ALA A 33 -3.17 -5.47 7.09
CA ALA A 33 -3.92 -6.33 6.16
C ALA A 33 -4.08 -7.77 6.66
N LYS A 34 -3.28 -8.19 7.66
CA LYS A 34 -3.15 -9.60 8.10
C LYS A 34 -2.78 -10.52 6.94
N VAL A 35 -1.84 -10.07 6.11
CA VAL A 35 -1.34 -10.78 4.92
C VAL A 35 0.18 -10.87 5.02
N ALA A 36 0.78 -11.96 4.53
CA ALA A 36 2.22 -12.14 4.56
C ALA A 36 2.96 -11.02 3.78
N LYS A 37 4.09 -10.56 4.32
CA LYS A 37 4.87 -9.45 3.74
C LYS A 37 5.30 -9.68 2.28
N GLY A 38 5.66 -10.91 1.91
CA GLY A 38 6.00 -11.26 0.54
C GLY A 38 4.82 -11.08 -0.42
N GLN A 39 3.62 -11.50 0.00
CA GLN A 39 2.38 -11.32 -0.78
C GLN A 39 2.03 -9.82 -0.89
N VAL A 40 2.10 -9.07 0.21
CA VAL A 40 1.86 -7.62 0.18
C VAL A 40 2.84 -6.91 -0.73
N SER A 41 4.12 -7.29 -0.73
CA SER A 41 5.12 -6.69 -1.61
C SER A 41 4.78 -6.87 -3.09
N ASN A 42 4.37 -8.09 -3.48
CA ASN A 42 3.93 -8.37 -4.85
C ASN A 42 2.66 -7.60 -5.23
N ILE A 43 1.71 -7.50 -4.31
CA ILE A 43 0.47 -6.74 -4.49
C ILE A 43 0.77 -5.25 -4.63
N LEU A 44 1.65 -4.68 -3.80
CA LEU A 44 2.02 -3.27 -3.89
C LEU A 44 2.71 -2.94 -5.21
N ILE A 45 3.52 -3.86 -5.76
CA ILE A 45 4.10 -3.71 -7.10
C ILE A 45 2.98 -3.67 -8.15
N LYS A 46 2.03 -4.61 -8.10
CA LYS A 46 0.88 -4.66 -9.00
C LYS A 46 0.02 -3.39 -8.91
N LEU A 47 -0.41 -3.01 -7.71
CA LEU A 47 -1.22 -1.81 -7.46
C LEU A 47 -0.48 -0.53 -7.88
N SER A 48 0.85 -0.51 -7.75
CA SER A 48 1.66 0.59 -8.25
C SER A 48 1.68 0.66 -9.77
N SER A 49 1.71 -0.47 -10.46
CA SER A 49 1.62 -0.53 -11.93
C SER A 49 0.25 -0.08 -12.45
N GLU A 50 -0.81 -0.33 -11.69
CA GLU A 50 -2.18 0.09 -12.01
C GLU A 50 -2.47 1.56 -11.63
N GLY A 51 -1.50 2.24 -11.01
CA GLY A 51 -1.57 3.63 -10.59
C GLY A 51 -2.42 3.87 -9.34
N LEU A 52 -2.73 2.83 -8.55
CA LEU A 52 -3.55 2.91 -7.33
C LEU A 52 -2.71 3.24 -6.09
N VAL A 53 -1.45 2.82 -6.09
CA VAL A 53 -0.49 3.05 -5.01
C VAL A 53 0.76 3.70 -5.60
N LYS A 54 1.45 4.52 -4.82
CA LYS A 54 2.75 5.07 -5.20
C LYS A 54 3.79 4.71 -4.17
N ARG A 55 4.94 4.25 -4.66
CA ARG A 55 6.12 3.94 -3.85
C ARG A 55 7.06 5.14 -3.81
N LYS A 56 7.57 5.49 -2.64
CA LYS A 56 8.64 6.49 -2.47
C LYS A 56 9.70 5.96 -1.53
N VAL A 57 10.97 6.06 -1.93
CA VAL A 57 12.09 5.72 -1.06
C VAL A 57 12.40 6.93 -0.17
N ARG A 58 12.43 6.72 1.14
CA ARG A 58 13.08 7.60 2.13
C ARG A 58 14.42 7.00 2.51
N GLN A 59 15.29 7.82 3.12
CA GLN A 59 16.68 7.47 3.47
C GLN A 59 16.90 6.03 3.94
N LYS A 60 16.02 5.47 4.80
CA LYS A 60 16.18 4.14 5.40
C LYS A 60 15.12 3.11 5.00
N SER A 61 14.09 3.48 4.24
CA SER A 61 12.99 2.56 3.90
C SER A 61 12.15 3.02 2.71
N ALA A 62 11.53 2.06 2.02
CA ALA A 62 10.50 2.35 1.04
C ALA A 62 9.13 2.45 1.71
N GLY A 63 8.42 3.53 1.45
CA GLY A 63 7.03 3.73 1.86
C GLY A 63 6.07 3.71 0.67
N TYR A 64 4.81 3.44 0.97
CA TYR A 64 3.71 3.31 0.04
C TYR A 64 2.51 4.13 0.52
N TYR A 65 1.81 4.76 -0.41
CA TYR A 65 0.60 5.54 -0.15
C TYR A 65 -0.36 5.46 -1.33
N LEU A 66 -1.65 5.66 -1.06
CA LEU A 66 -2.72 5.67 -2.05
C LEU A 66 -2.62 6.93 -2.92
N THR A 67 -2.76 6.73 -4.23
CA THR A 67 -3.04 7.81 -5.17
C THR A 67 -4.51 8.20 -5.11
N GLU A 68 -4.90 9.29 -5.77
CA GLU A 68 -6.32 9.67 -5.88
C GLU A 68 -7.19 8.54 -6.43
N LYS A 69 -6.68 7.78 -7.42
CA LYS A 69 -7.34 6.60 -7.98
C LYS A 69 -7.48 5.46 -6.97
N GLY A 70 -6.52 5.29 -6.07
CA GLY A 70 -6.58 4.29 -5.00
C GLY A 70 -7.51 4.69 -3.85
N LYS A 71 -7.70 6.00 -3.62
CA LYS A 71 -8.61 6.52 -2.59
C LYS A 71 -10.09 6.35 -2.96
N SER A 72 -10.40 6.28 -4.26
CA SER A 72 -11.77 6.12 -4.77
C SER A 72 -12.28 4.67 -4.82
N LEU A 73 -11.53 3.71 -4.26
CA LEU A 73 -11.88 2.28 -4.19
C LEU A 73 -12.43 1.90 -2.82
#